data_AF-A0A916Z6K5-F1
#
_entry.id   AF-A0A916Z6K5-F1
#
_cell.length_a   1.000
_cell.length_b   1.000
_cell.length_c   1.000
_cell.angle_alpha   90.00
_cell.angle_beta   90.00
_cell.angle_gamma   90.00
#
_symmetry.space_group_name_H-M   'P 1'
#
loop_
_entity.id
_entity.type
_entity.pdbx_description
1 polymer ?
#
loop_
_entity_poly.entity_id
_entity_poly.type
_entity_poly.pdbx_seq_one_letter_code
_entity_poly.pdbx_strand_id
1 'polypeptide(L)'
;MSWKFFNSTYIEYAVQERQACMLTGEAGMGKTTMVRAFAKQLESSLTHYEYICDSALTPKLFYREVLERLGMNGASRRTVLKRQYQTCLLDLYEQDK
;
A
#
# COMPACT_ATOMS: atom_id res chain seq x y z
N MET A 1 26.04 11.28 -11.01
CA MET A 1 25.67 11.58 -9.61
C MET A 1 24.80 10.44 -9.09
N SER A 2 25.43 9.42 -8.51
CA SER A 2 24.81 8.13 -8.19
C SER A 2 24.31 8.14 -6.75
N TRP A 3 23.01 8.37 -6.55
CA TRP A 3 22.34 8.08 -5.29
C TRP A 3 22.14 6.56 -5.19
N LYS A 4 23.15 5.85 -4.68
CA LYS A 4 23.00 4.45 -4.29
C LYS A 4 23.09 4.34 -2.78
N PHE A 5 22.16 3.55 -2.22
CA PHE A 5 22.11 3.03 -0.85
C PHE A 5 21.45 3.94 0.20
N PHE A 6 20.12 3.90 0.23
CA PHE A 6 19.36 3.96 1.48
C PHE A 6 18.26 2.88 1.41
N ASN A 7 18.56 1.67 1.90
CA ASN A 7 17.66 0.55 2.24
C ASN A 7 16.41 0.26 1.37
N SER A 8 16.51 0.33 0.04
CA SER A 8 15.44 -0.12 -0.87
C SER A 8 15.15 -1.63 -0.75
N THR A 9 16.19 -2.43 -0.46
CA THR A 9 16.14 -3.90 -0.47
C THR A 9 15.09 -4.49 0.46
N TYR A 10 14.80 -3.87 1.61
CA TYR A 10 13.79 -4.40 2.53
C TYR A 10 12.36 -4.24 2.00
N ILE A 11 12.05 -3.11 1.38
CA ILE A 11 10.74 -2.87 0.75
C ILE A 11 10.61 -3.74 -0.50
N GLU A 12 11.66 -3.79 -1.32
CA GLU A 12 11.73 -4.67 -2.49
C GLU A 12 11.45 -6.14 -2.11
N TYR A 13 12.15 -6.64 -1.10
CA TYR A 13 11.95 -8.00 -0.60
C TYR A 13 10.53 -8.22 -0.08
N ALA A 14 9.99 -7.28 0.71
CA ALA A 14 8.63 -7.39 1.21
C ALA A 14 7.59 -7.43 0.08
N VAL A 15 7.79 -6.65 -0.97
CA VAL A 15 6.92 -6.66 -2.16
C VAL A 15 7.04 -7.98 -2.91
N GLN A 16 8.26 -8.49 -3.14
CA GLN A 16 8.50 -9.77 -3.80
C GLN A 16 7.87 -10.95 -3.06
N GLU A 17 7.99 -10.97 -1.73
CA GLU A 17 7.44 -12.02 -0.87
C GLU A 17 5.96 -11.79 -0.50
N ARG A 18 5.31 -10.76 -1.05
CA ARG A 18 3.93 -10.36 -0.74
C ARG A 18 3.69 -10.18 0.77
N GLN A 19 4.65 -9.59 1.48
CA GLN A 19 4.64 -9.36 2.93
C GLN A 19 4.31 -7.90 3.30
N ALA A 20 3.77 -7.71 4.50
CA ALA A 20 3.67 -6.40 5.12
C ALA A 20 5.01 -6.00 5.75
N CYS A 21 5.44 -4.75 5.55
CA CYS A 21 6.67 -4.22 6.12
C CYS A 21 6.44 -2.92 6.91
N MET A 22 7.26 -2.68 7.93
CA MET A 22 7.22 -1.46 8.75
C MET A 22 8.54 -0.70 8.65
N LEU A 23 8.46 0.60 8.35
CA LEU A 23 9.60 1.49 8.29
C LEU A 23 9.63 2.40 9.51
N THR A 24 10.64 2.26 10.35
CA THR A 24 10.83 3.05 11.57
C THR A 24 12.05 3.97 11.46
N GLY A 25 12.10 5.01 12.31
CA GLY A 25 13.19 5.98 12.36
C GLY A 25 12.69 7.36 12.77
N GLU A 26 13.60 8.28 13.06
CA GLU A 26 13.27 9.65 13.50
C GLU A 26 12.62 10.49 12.40
N ALA A 27 11.94 11.57 12.80
CA ALA A 27 11.40 12.56 11.86
C ALA A 27 12.55 13.15 11.02
N GLY A 28 12.32 13.33 9.72
CA GLY A 28 13.36 13.83 8.80
C GLY A 28 14.31 12.78 8.24
N MET A 29 14.28 11.52 8.69
CA MET A 29 15.17 10.45 8.19
C MET A 29 14.78 9.88 6.81
N GLY A 30 14.00 10.62 6.01
CA GLY A 30 13.70 10.24 4.62
C GLY A 30 12.77 9.05 4.41
N LYS A 31 12.11 8.50 5.44
CA LYS A 31 11.19 7.33 5.32
C LYS A 31 10.15 7.50 4.20
N THR A 32 9.43 8.62 4.21
CA THR A 32 8.42 8.92 3.20
C THR A 32 9.06 9.12 1.82
N THR A 33 10.25 9.74 1.77
CA THR A 33 11.00 9.94 0.54
C THR A 33 11.39 8.60 -0.08
N MET A 34 11.85 7.64 0.73
CA MET A 34 12.23 6.30 0.29
C MET A 34 11.03 5.53 -0.27
N VAL A 35 9.88 5.52 0.42
CA VAL A 35 8.64 4.88 -0.09
C VAL A 35 8.21 5.48 -1.43
N ARG A 36 8.23 6.82 -1.55
CA ARG A 36 7.87 7.50 -2.80
C ARG A 36 8.88 7.26 -3.92
N ALA A 37 10.16 7.17 -3.60
CA ALA A 37 11.21 6.84 -4.57
C ALA A 37 11.07 5.41 -5.08
N PHE A 38 10.81 4.45 -4.18
CA PHE A 38 10.51 3.07 -4.53
C PHE A 38 9.25 2.96 -5.40
N ALA A 39 8.15 3.61 -5.02
CA ALA A 39 6.91 3.61 -5.81
C ALA A 39 7.12 4.17 -7.24
N LYS A 40 7.99 5.17 -7.40
CA LYS A 40 8.36 5.70 -8.73
C LYS A 40 9.20 4.74 -9.57
N GLN A 41 9.86 3.76 -8.96
CA GLN A 41 10.62 2.72 -9.66
C GLN A 41 9.74 1.54 -10.09
N LEU A 42 8.56 1.38 -9.49
CA LEU A 42 7.57 0.39 -9.95
C LEU A 42 7.07 0.79 -11.34
N GLU A 43 7.11 -0.14 -12.29
CA GLU A 43 6.54 0.07 -13.61
C GLU A 43 5.03 0.21 -13.50
N SER A 44 4.53 1.45 -13.62
CA SER A 44 3.10 1.76 -13.49
C SER A 44 2.18 0.98 -14.44
N SER A 45 2.70 0.44 -15.55
CA SER A 45 1.95 -0.42 -16.47
C SER A 45 1.78 -1.85 -15.98
N LEU A 46 2.61 -2.30 -15.04
CA LEU A 46 2.63 -3.67 -14.51
C LEU A 46 2.20 -3.75 -13.05
N THR A 47 2.12 -2.62 -12.35
CA THR A 47 1.87 -2.62 -10.90
C THR A 47 0.85 -1.56 -10.52
N HIS A 48 -0.27 -1.99 -9.94
CA HIS A 48 -1.19 -1.09 -9.25
C HIS A 48 -0.65 -0.81 -7.85
N TYR A 49 -0.34 0.46 -7.55
CA TYR A 49 0.07 0.89 -6.21
C TYR A 49 -0.81 2.03 -5.75
N GLU A 50 -1.16 2.01 -4.46
CA GLU A 50 -1.93 3.08 -3.83
C GLU A 50 -1.20 3.62 -2.60
N TYR A 51 -1.16 4.95 -2.51
CA TYR A 51 -0.48 5.65 -1.42
C TYR A 51 -1.51 6.38 -0.54
N ILE A 52 -1.64 5.93 0.71
CA ILE A 52 -2.52 6.54 1.71
C ILE A 52 -1.67 7.27 2.75
N CYS A 53 -1.91 8.57 2.89
CA CYS A 53 -1.22 9.42 3.86
C CYS A 53 -2.25 10.17 4.71
N ASP A 54 -2.72 9.51 5.77
CA ASP A 54 -3.67 10.07 6.73
C ASP A 54 -3.25 9.68 8.15
N SER A 55 -2.99 10.68 9.00
CA SER A 55 -2.58 10.48 10.39
C SER A 55 -3.73 10.11 11.32
N ALA A 56 -4.98 10.32 10.90
CA ALA A 56 -6.20 9.99 11.63
C ALA A 56 -6.93 8.75 11.05
N LEU A 57 -6.20 7.92 10.30
CA LEU A 57 -6.75 6.80 9.56
C LEU A 57 -7.34 5.73 10.49
N THR A 58 -8.66 5.72 10.62
CA THR A 58 -9.37 4.65 11.33
C THR A 58 -9.50 3.41 10.44
N PRO A 59 -9.70 2.19 11.00
CA PRO A 59 -9.91 0.99 10.18
C PRO A 59 -11.09 1.12 9.21
N LYS A 60 -12.15 1.86 9.57
CA LYS A 60 -13.29 2.09 8.68
C LYS A 60 -12.90 2.96 7.49
N LEU A 61 -12.14 4.03 7.73
CA LEU A 61 -11.64 4.90 6.66
C LEU A 61 -10.67 4.14 5.78
N PHE A 62 -9.73 3.38 6.35
CA PHE A 62 -8.80 2.55 5.58
C PHE A 62 -9.52 1.59 4.61
N TYR A 63 -10.50 0.80 5.08
CA TYR A 63 -11.21 -0.12 4.18
C TYR A 63 -11.97 0.61 3.06
N ARG A 64 -12.56 1.77 3.37
CA ARG A 64 -13.27 2.58 2.38
C ARG A 64 -12.33 3.16 1.34
N GLU A 65 -11.27 3.81 1.81
CA GLU A 65 -10.22 4.44 1.00
C GLU A 65 -9.55 3.45 0.04
N VAL A 66 -9.34 2.20 0.46
CA VAL A 66 -8.82 1.14 -0.42
C VAL A 66 -9.87 0.71 -1.45
N LEU A 67 -11.10 0.43 -1.03
CA LEU A 67 -12.16 0.00 -1.95
C LEU A 67 -12.48 1.06 -3.02
N GLU A 68 -12.55 2.33 -2.63
CA GLU A 68 -12.85 3.44 -3.56
C GLU A 68 -11.73 3.64 -4.58
N ARG A 69 -10.46 3.48 -4.19
CA ARG A 69 -9.31 3.51 -5.12
C ARG A 69 -9.31 2.34 -6.10
N LEU A 70 -9.83 1.19 -5.68
CA LEU A 70 -10.06 0.02 -6.53
C LEU A 70 -11.36 0.12 -7.35
N GLY A 71 -12.04 1.26 -7.35
CA GLY A 71 -13.26 1.50 -8.13
C GLY A 71 -14.54 0.93 -7.52
N MET A 72 -14.52 0.52 -6.25
CA MET A 72 -15.68 -0.02 -5.53
C MET A 72 -16.28 0.99 -4.55
N ASN A 73 -17.60 1.08 -4.51
CA ASN A 73 -18.30 1.88 -3.50
C ASN A 73 -18.36 1.14 -2.15
N GLY A 74 -17.69 1.69 -1.13
CA GLY A 74 -17.66 1.10 0.20
C GLY A 74 -18.97 1.25 0.98
N ALA A 75 -19.46 0.16 1.59
CA ALA A 75 -20.66 0.20 2.41
C ALA A 75 -20.57 1.15 3.63
N SER A 76 -21.71 1.67 4.08
CA SER A 76 -21.77 2.53 5.28
C SER A 76 -21.50 1.75 6.57
N ARG A 77 -21.99 0.51 6.66
CA ARG A 77 -21.85 -0.37 7.82
C ARG A 77 -20.47 -1.02 7.86
N ARG A 78 -19.71 -0.78 8.94
CA ARG A 78 -18.33 -1.26 9.13
C ARG A 78 -18.15 -2.76 8.86
N THR A 79 -19.06 -3.61 9.34
CA THR A 79 -18.97 -5.07 9.17
C THR A 79 -19.08 -5.47 7.69
N VAL A 80 -19.95 -4.82 6.93
CA VAL A 80 -20.11 -5.08 5.49
C VAL A 80 -18.90 -4.55 4.74
N LEU A 81 -18.47 -3.33 5.06
CA LEU A 81 -17.30 -2.70 4.47
C LEU A 81 -16.03 -3.57 4.63
N LYS A 82 -15.81 -4.11 5.84
CA LYS A 82 -14.69 -5.04 6.10
C LYS A 82 -14.79 -6.30 5.22
N ARG A 83 -15.98 -6.88 5.07
CA ARG A 83 -16.17 -8.05 4.20
C ARG A 83 -15.90 -7.72 2.73
N GLN A 84 -16.41 -6.60 2.24
CA GLN A 84 -16.13 -6.13 0.87
C GLN A 84 -14.62 -5.99 0.64
N TYR A 85 -13.91 -5.35 1.56
CA TYR A 85 -12.46 -5.21 1.51
C TYR A 85 -11.75 -6.57 1.46
N GLN A 86 -12.14 -7.51 2.32
CA GLN A 86 -11.54 -8.85 2.37
C GLN A 86 -11.79 -9.64 1.08
N THR A 87 -13.03 -9.65 0.59
CA THR A 87 -13.39 -10.32 -0.67
C THR A 87 -12.61 -9.73 -1.83
N CYS A 88 -12.62 -8.40 -1.97
CA CYS A 88 -11.90 -7.72 -3.05
C CYS A 88 -10.41 -8.04 -3.07
N LEU A 89 -9.73 -8.04 -1.91
CA LEU A 89 -8.31 -8.38 -1.85
C LEU A 89 -8.02 -9.85 -2.16
N LEU A 90 -8.92 -10.76 -1.76
CA LEU A 90 -8.79 -12.18 -2.10
C LEU A 90 -8.94 -12.39 -3.61
N ASP A 91 -9.94 -11.75 -4.22
CA ASP A 91 -10.17 -11.83 -5.67
C ASP A 91 -8.94 -11.32 -6.45
N LEU A 92 -8.36 -10.20 -6.03
CA LEU A 92 -7.13 -9.67 -6.63
C LEU A 92 -5.92 -10.62 -6.45
N TYR A 93 -5.78 -11.22 -5.27
CA TYR A 93 -4.73 -12.19 -5.01
C TYR A 93 -4.86 -13.46 -5.85
N GLU A 94 -6.09 -13.90 -6.11
CA GLU A 94 -6.38 -15.07 -6.95
C GLU A 94 -6.20 -14.79 -8.44
N GLN A 95 -6.46 -13.57 -8.90
CA GLN A 95 -6.23 -13.15 -10.29
C GLN A 95 -4.74 -12.96 -10.63
N ASP A 96 -3.92 -12.62 -9.63
CA ASP A 96 -2.46 -12.46 -9.75
C ASP A 96 -1.69 -13.78 -9.53
N LYS A 97 -2.37 -14.93 -9.67
CA LYS A 97 -1.77 -16.28 -9.78
C LYS A 97 -1.79 -16.74 -11.24
#